data_AF-A0A7S2XQM3-F1
#
_entry.id   AF-A0A7S2XQM3-F1
#
_cell.length_a   1.000
_cell.length_b   1.000
_cell.length_c   1.000
_cell.angle_alpha   90.00
_cell.angle_beta   90.00
_cell.angle_gamma   90.00
#
_symmetry.space_group_name_H-M   'P 1'
#
loop_
_entity.id
_entity.type
_entity.pdbx_description
1 polymer ?
#
loop_
_entity_poly.entity_id
_entity_poly.type
_entity_poly.pdbx_seq_one_letter_code
_entity_poly.pdbx_strand_id
1 'polypeptide(L)'
;INAEVDYVDYDSAGVDRSNNPGAGAFSSYHNRTTEALVDIEPGSEIFVSYGKTYFLKRTKTFGKLPFSHHFKKANKIIKRYWTLLNKLEMNETELSEHIKEELWLLAANLPFDSRTMNALPKTIDKLNVASKLGSAKVNGPPITKRSVEWLK
;
A
#
# COMPACT_ATOMS: atom_id res chain seq x y z
N ILE A 1 -5.71 13.41 5.48
CA ILE A 1 -4.62 14.06 4.73
C ILE A 1 -5.16 15.40 4.29
N ASN A 2 -4.54 16.48 4.73
CA ASN A 2 -4.91 17.85 4.40
C ASN A 2 -3.73 18.62 3.76
N ALA A 3 -2.60 17.96 3.49
CA ALA A 3 -1.47 18.57 2.81
C ALA A 3 -0.68 17.53 1.97
N GLU A 4 0.01 17.94 0.91
CA GLU A 4 0.88 17.09 0.06
C GLU A 4 2.29 17.68 -0.05
N VAL A 5 3.32 16.81 -0.06
CA VAL A 5 4.71 17.22 -0.28
C VAL A 5 4.92 17.54 -1.74
N ASP A 6 5.39 18.76 -2.01
CA ASP A 6 5.59 19.28 -3.37
C ASP A 6 7.01 18.99 -3.89
N TYR A 7 8.05 19.49 -3.21
CA TYR A 7 9.44 19.33 -3.65
C TYR A 7 10.41 19.07 -2.48
N VAL A 8 11.47 18.31 -2.76
CA VAL A 8 12.58 18.10 -1.82
C VAL A 8 13.87 18.22 -2.61
N ASP A 9 14.71 19.19 -2.26
CA ASP A 9 16.06 19.29 -2.78
C ASP A 9 17.03 18.53 -1.85
N TYR A 10 17.95 17.78 -2.44
CA TYR A 10 19.03 17.15 -1.69
C TYR A 10 20.31 17.92 -1.97
N ASP A 11 20.72 18.71 -0.99
CA ASP A 11 21.95 19.46 -1.03
C ASP A 11 22.48 19.60 0.41
N SER A 12 23.79 19.79 0.54
CA SER A 12 24.44 20.03 1.82
C SER A 12 24.39 21.50 2.23
N ALA A 13 23.59 22.32 1.53
CA ALA A 13 23.51 23.77 1.69
C ALA A 13 24.89 24.44 1.66
N GLY A 14 25.80 23.92 0.82
CA GLY A 14 27.19 24.40 0.73
C GLY A 14 28.10 24.03 1.91
N VAL A 15 27.64 23.16 2.82
CA VAL A 15 28.40 22.76 4.01
C VAL A 15 29.06 21.40 3.79
N ASP A 16 30.36 21.33 3.97
CA ASP A 16 31.15 20.10 3.90
C ASP A 16 31.16 19.35 5.26
N ARG A 17 30.91 18.03 5.24
CA ARG A 17 30.93 17.16 6.43
C ARG A 17 32.31 16.98 7.04
N SER A 18 33.37 17.15 6.25
CA SER A 18 34.76 17.02 6.72
C SER A 18 35.32 18.31 7.30
N ASN A 19 34.86 19.46 6.81
CA ASN A 19 35.42 20.76 7.18
C ASN A 19 34.53 21.57 8.13
N ASN A 20 33.24 21.25 8.22
CA ASN A 20 32.31 21.98 9.07
C ASN A 20 31.75 21.06 10.16
N PRO A 21 32.17 21.21 11.43
CA PRO A 21 31.69 20.37 12.54
C PRO A 21 30.18 20.49 12.79
N GLY A 22 29.55 21.57 12.29
CA GLY A 22 28.10 21.77 12.30
C GLY A 22 27.32 21.03 11.20
N ALA A 23 27.99 20.36 10.26
CA ALA A 23 27.33 19.69 9.13
C ALA A 23 26.36 18.57 9.53
N GLY A 24 26.50 18.02 10.75
CA GLY A 24 25.58 17.04 11.30
C GLY A 24 24.36 17.64 12.00
N ALA A 25 24.34 18.96 12.24
CA ALA A 25 23.29 19.63 13.00
C ALA A 25 22.04 19.98 12.17
N PHE A 26 22.08 19.78 10.85
CA PHE A 26 20.95 19.99 9.95
C PHE A 26 20.82 18.84 8.94
N SER A 27 19.61 18.66 8.43
CA SER A 27 19.30 17.65 7.42
C SER A 27 19.80 18.09 6.04
N SER A 28 20.34 17.15 5.26
CA SER A 28 20.66 17.36 3.83
C SER A 28 19.40 17.47 2.93
N TYR A 29 18.22 17.41 3.53
CA TYR A 29 16.95 17.68 2.88
C TYR A 29 16.41 19.01 3.39
N HIS A 30 16.75 20.10 2.69
CA HIS A 30 16.26 21.44 2.98
C HIS A 30 15.21 21.88 1.95
N ASN A 31 14.54 23.00 2.22
CA ASN A 31 13.48 23.57 1.37
C ASN A 31 12.31 22.61 1.09
N ARG A 32 11.91 21.80 2.09
CA ARG A 32 10.70 21.01 1.97
C ARG A 32 9.48 21.92 1.99
N THR A 33 8.78 22.01 0.87
CA THR A 33 7.49 22.67 0.76
C THR A 33 6.36 21.65 0.87
N THR A 34 5.28 22.05 1.53
CA THR A 34 4.04 21.28 1.60
C THR A 34 2.91 22.20 1.20
N GLU A 35 2.05 21.74 0.30
CA GLU A 35 0.88 22.48 -0.14
C GLU A 35 -0.36 21.97 0.61
N ALA A 36 -1.18 22.88 1.13
CA ALA A 36 -2.45 22.53 1.75
C ALA A 36 -3.46 22.11 0.66
N LEU A 37 -4.08 20.94 0.83
CA LEU A 37 -5.08 20.43 -0.12
C LEU A 37 -6.50 20.96 0.18
N VAL A 38 -6.68 21.50 1.38
CA VAL A 38 -7.93 22.06 1.92
C VAL A 38 -7.56 23.17 2.92
N ASP A 39 -8.51 24.06 3.20
CA ASP A 39 -8.35 25.05 4.27
C ASP A 39 -8.10 24.36 5.62
N ILE A 40 -7.16 24.90 6.41
CA ILE A 40 -6.76 24.33 7.70
C ILE A 40 -7.18 25.29 8.82
N GLU A 41 -8.18 24.87 9.59
CA GLU A 41 -8.68 25.65 10.72
C GLU A 41 -7.65 25.77 11.85
N PRO A 42 -7.64 26.88 12.61
CA PRO A 42 -6.77 27.05 13.78
C PRO A 42 -6.88 25.89 14.76
N GLY A 43 -5.74 25.39 15.24
CA GLY A 43 -5.68 24.27 16.18
C GLY A 43 -5.83 22.88 15.55
N SER A 44 -5.99 22.78 14.22
CA SER A 44 -6.05 21.50 13.51
C SER A 44 -4.67 20.88 13.30
N GLU A 45 -4.60 19.55 13.32
CA GLU A 45 -3.38 18.79 12.99
C GLU A 45 -3.18 18.70 11.47
N ILE A 46 -1.92 18.83 11.03
CA ILE A 46 -1.54 18.72 9.62
C ILE A 46 -1.11 17.28 9.31
N PHE A 47 -1.88 16.61 8.44
CA PHE A 47 -1.62 15.28 7.92
C PHE A 47 -1.08 15.35 6.49
N VAL A 48 0.24 15.26 6.37
CA VAL A 48 0.95 15.35 5.10
C VAL A 48 0.96 14.00 4.36
N SER A 49 0.68 14.02 3.05
CA SER A 49 0.92 12.90 2.15
C SER A 49 2.18 13.10 1.32
N TYR A 50 2.98 12.05 1.17
CA TYR A 50 4.10 12.04 0.23
C TYR A 50 3.66 11.82 -1.24
N GLY A 51 2.38 11.59 -1.48
CA GLY A 51 1.85 11.33 -2.82
C GLY A 51 2.26 9.98 -3.39
N LYS A 52 1.67 9.61 -4.54
CA LYS A 52 1.99 8.34 -5.23
C LYS A 52 3.40 8.37 -5.83
N THR A 53 3.83 9.52 -6.32
CA THR A 53 5.10 9.72 -7.01
C THR A 53 6.29 9.34 -6.13
N TYR A 54 6.22 9.62 -4.82
CA TYR A 54 7.23 9.22 -3.85
C TYR A 54 7.50 7.71 -3.86
N PHE A 55 6.43 6.90 -3.85
CA PHE A 55 6.52 5.44 -3.89
C PHE A 55 6.76 4.87 -5.31
N LEU A 56 6.45 5.65 -6.36
CA LEU A 56 6.80 5.30 -7.73
C LEU A 56 8.31 5.41 -7.97
N LYS A 57 8.96 6.47 -7.47
CA LYS A 57 10.39 6.71 -7.62
C LYS A 57 11.26 5.79 -6.74
N ARG A 58 10.70 5.22 -5.66
CA ARG A 58 11.43 4.41 -4.65
C ARG A 58 11.04 2.94 -4.65
N THR A 59 10.74 2.39 -5.81
CA THR A 59 10.42 0.96 -5.98
C THR A 59 11.54 0.02 -5.54
N LYS A 60 12.81 0.43 -5.68
CA LYS A 60 13.95 -0.36 -5.18
C LYS A 60 13.94 -0.52 -3.65
N THR A 61 13.45 0.49 -2.93
CA THR A 61 13.42 0.50 -1.46
C THR A 61 12.17 -0.14 -0.90
N PHE A 62 11.00 0.18 -1.47
CA PHE A 62 9.70 -0.25 -0.93
C PHE A 62 9.02 -1.36 -1.72
N GLY A 63 9.60 -1.79 -2.84
CA GLY A 63 8.94 -2.67 -3.79
C GLY A 63 7.80 -1.98 -4.56
N LYS A 64 7.06 -2.76 -5.33
CA LYS A 64 5.90 -2.30 -6.09
C LYS A 64 4.65 -2.24 -5.19
N LEU A 65 4.57 -1.23 -4.33
CA LEU A 65 3.41 -1.02 -3.45
C LEU A 65 2.09 -0.83 -4.22
N PRO A 66 0.99 -1.50 -3.85
CA PRO A 66 -0.32 -1.25 -4.45
C PRO A 66 -0.87 0.14 -4.10
N PHE A 67 -1.68 0.68 -5.01
CA PHE A 67 -2.44 1.92 -4.81
C PHE A 67 -3.94 1.60 -4.82
N SER A 68 -4.79 2.55 -4.44
CA SER A 68 -6.26 2.36 -4.36
C SER A 68 -6.86 1.64 -5.58
N HIS A 69 -6.50 2.04 -6.81
CA HIS A 69 -7.00 1.40 -8.03
C HIS A 69 -6.46 -0.03 -8.25
N HIS A 70 -5.27 -0.35 -7.75
CA HIS A 70 -4.72 -1.71 -7.79
C HIS A 70 -5.54 -2.65 -6.90
N PHE A 71 -5.96 -2.20 -5.71
CA PHE A 71 -6.87 -2.95 -4.84
C PHE A 71 -8.24 -3.16 -5.48
N LYS A 72 -8.79 -2.14 -6.18
CA LYS A 72 -10.03 -2.30 -6.96
C LYS A 72 -9.90 -3.38 -8.03
N LYS A 73 -8.76 -3.44 -8.75
CA LYS A 73 -8.46 -4.51 -9.73
C LYS A 73 -8.33 -5.87 -9.05
N ALA A 74 -7.60 -5.96 -7.93
CA ALA A 74 -7.45 -7.19 -7.15
C ALA A 74 -8.81 -7.75 -6.68
N ASN A 75 -9.70 -6.91 -6.18
CA ASN A 75 -11.06 -7.32 -5.79
C ASN A 75 -11.86 -7.87 -6.98
N LYS A 76 -11.69 -7.33 -8.19
CA LYS A 76 -12.31 -7.89 -9.40
C LYS A 76 -11.78 -9.29 -9.72
N ILE A 77 -10.48 -9.53 -9.53
CA ILE A 77 -9.86 -10.85 -9.72
C ILE A 77 -10.43 -11.85 -8.71
N ILE A 78 -10.47 -11.49 -7.42
CA ILE A 78 -11.05 -12.32 -6.36
C ILE A 78 -12.51 -12.66 -6.67
N LYS A 79 -13.32 -11.68 -7.08
CA LYS A 79 -14.73 -11.93 -7.44
C LYS A 79 -14.86 -12.87 -8.63
N ARG A 80 -14.03 -12.70 -9.67
CA ARG A 80 -14.03 -13.57 -10.85
C ARG A 80 -13.64 -15.00 -10.50
N TYR A 81 -12.63 -15.17 -9.64
CA TYR A 81 -12.20 -16.47 -9.14
C TYR A 81 -13.37 -17.23 -8.50
N TRP A 82 -14.08 -16.63 -7.53
CA TRP A 82 -15.25 -17.26 -6.92
C TRP A 82 -16.39 -17.51 -7.91
N THR A 83 -16.60 -16.59 -8.86
CA THR A 83 -17.61 -16.78 -9.92
C THR A 83 -17.28 -17.99 -10.80
N LEU A 84 -16.01 -18.24 -11.08
CA LEU A 84 -15.57 -19.39 -11.88
C LEU A 84 -15.74 -20.70 -11.09
N LEU A 85 -15.35 -20.71 -9.82
CA LEU A 85 -15.54 -21.89 -8.96
C LEU A 85 -17.01 -22.30 -8.86
N ASN A 86 -17.89 -21.34 -8.56
CA ASN A 86 -19.33 -21.63 -8.47
C ASN A 86 -19.89 -22.19 -9.79
N LYS A 87 -19.39 -21.73 -10.95
CA LYS A 87 -19.81 -22.26 -12.25
C LYS A 87 -19.32 -23.68 -12.51
N LEU A 88 -18.14 -24.03 -12.02
CA LEU A 88 -17.58 -25.38 -12.17
C LEU A 88 -18.34 -26.39 -11.30
N GLU A 89 -18.71 -25.98 -10.08
CA GLU A 89 -19.50 -26.81 -9.16
C GLU A 89 -20.93 -27.04 -9.66
N MET A 90 -21.53 -26.05 -10.34
CA MET A 90 -22.85 -26.21 -10.97
C MET A 90 -22.86 -27.23 -12.11
N ASN A 91 -21.70 -27.58 -12.67
CA ASN A 91 -21.56 -28.58 -13.75
C ASN A 91 -21.22 -29.98 -13.20
N GLU A 92 -21.74 -30.33 -12.02
CA GLU A 92 -21.61 -31.65 -11.36
C GLU A 92 -20.20 -32.07 -10.92
N THR A 93 -19.19 -31.20 -11.09
CA THR A 93 -17.84 -31.48 -10.59
C THR A 93 -17.63 -30.78 -9.26
N GLU A 94 -17.88 -31.48 -8.15
CA GLU A 94 -17.56 -30.97 -6.82
C GLU A 94 -16.02 -30.83 -6.71
N LEU A 95 -15.54 -29.59 -6.70
CA LEU A 95 -14.12 -29.31 -6.49
C LEU A 95 -13.82 -29.44 -4.99
N SER A 96 -12.83 -30.26 -4.64
CA SER A 96 -12.34 -30.28 -3.26
C SER A 96 -11.82 -28.89 -2.85
N GLU A 97 -12.03 -28.52 -1.58
CA GLU A 97 -11.52 -27.25 -1.04
C GLU A 97 -10.01 -27.11 -1.28
N HIS A 98 -9.27 -28.21 -1.16
CA HIS A 98 -7.84 -28.23 -1.43
C HIS A 98 -7.47 -27.78 -2.85
N ILE A 99 -8.20 -28.24 -3.87
CA ILE A 99 -7.95 -27.83 -5.26
C ILE A 99 -8.25 -26.35 -5.45
N LYS A 100 -9.32 -25.83 -4.84
CA LYS A 100 -9.61 -24.39 -4.86
C LYS A 100 -8.42 -23.61 -4.27
N GLU A 101 -7.96 -24.01 -3.10
CA GLU A 101 -6.83 -23.37 -2.43
C GLU A 101 -5.56 -23.39 -3.27
N GLU A 102 -5.19 -24.55 -3.84
CA GLU A 102 -4.00 -24.67 -4.69
C GLU A 102 -4.09 -23.82 -5.95
N LEU A 103 -5.26 -23.79 -6.61
CA LEU A 103 -5.49 -22.94 -7.78
C LEU A 103 -5.34 -21.46 -7.44
N TRP A 104 -5.83 -21.03 -6.28
CA TRP A 104 -5.63 -19.66 -5.82
C TRP A 104 -4.16 -19.37 -5.55
N LEU A 105 -3.46 -20.24 -4.82
CA LEU A 105 -2.05 -20.05 -4.48
C LEU A 105 -1.18 -19.99 -5.75
N LEU A 106 -1.47 -20.84 -6.74
CA LEU A 106 -0.81 -20.79 -8.04
C LEU A 106 -1.04 -19.44 -8.72
N ALA A 107 -2.28 -18.98 -8.80
CA ALA A 107 -2.61 -17.70 -9.42
C ALA A 107 -2.00 -16.51 -8.68
N ALA A 108 -2.03 -16.51 -7.34
CA ALA A 108 -1.56 -15.41 -6.50
C ALA A 108 -0.03 -15.33 -6.41
N ASN A 109 0.69 -16.43 -6.64
CA ASN A 109 2.15 -16.52 -6.55
C ASN A 109 2.86 -16.65 -7.91
N LEU A 110 2.17 -16.34 -9.02
CA LEU A 110 2.82 -16.22 -10.32
C LEU A 110 3.98 -15.20 -10.24
N PRO A 111 5.11 -15.42 -10.93
CA PRO A 111 6.32 -14.59 -10.86
C PRO A 111 6.17 -13.21 -11.52
N PHE A 112 4.94 -12.73 -11.72
CA PHE A 112 4.64 -11.43 -12.30
C PHE A 112 4.71 -10.34 -11.24
N ASP A 113 5.76 -9.52 -11.29
CA ASP A 113 5.91 -8.39 -10.39
C ASP A 113 5.04 -7.20 -10.85
N SER A 114 3.83 -7.12 -10.30
CA SER A 114 2.86 -6.05 -10.55
C SER A 114 2.27 -5.55 -9.24
N ARG A 115 2.00 -4.24 -9.18
CA ARG A 115 1.30 -3.60 -8.05
C ARG A 115 -0.07 -4.23 -7.79
N THR A 116 -0.76 -4.75 -8.82
CA THR A 116 -2.01 -5.50 -8.61
C THR A 116 -1.77 -6.87 -8.01
N MET A 117 -0.70 -7.56 -8.40
CA MET A 117 -0.33 -8.87 -7.81
C MET A 117 0.05 -8.74 -6.34
N ASN A 118 0.70 -7.64 -5.97
CA ASN A 118 1.01 -7.31 -4.58
C ASN A 118 -0.22 -6.90 -3.77
N ALA A 119 -1.34 -6.58 -4.43
CA ALA A 119 -2.62 -6.33 -3.79
C ALA A 119 -3.44 -7.60 -3.55
N LEU A 120 -3.04 -8.76 -4.09
CA LEU A 120 -3.75 -10.03 -3.91
C LEU A 120 -3.39 -10.69 -2.56
N PRO A 121 -4.36 -11.32 -1.88
CA PRO A 121 -4.07 -12.12 -0.69
C PRO A 121 -3.18 -13.32 -1.07
N LYS A 122 -2.05 -13.46 -0.38
CA LYS A 122 -1.06 -14.51 -0.61
C LYS A 122 -1.32 -15.80 0.19
N THR A 123 -2.29 -15.77 1.10
CA THR A 123 -2.69 -16.91 1.92
C THR A 123 -4.20 -17.13 1.81
N ILE A 124 -4.64 -18.36 2.04
CA ILE A 124 -6.05 -18.75 1.95
C ILE A 124 -6.91 -18.05 2.99
N ASP A 125 -6.44 -17.96 4.24
CA ASP A 125 -7.15 -17.25 5.30
C ASP A 125 -7.49 -15.81 4.88
N LYS A 126 -6.52 -15.16 4.23
CA LYS A 126 -6.67 -13.81 3.72
C LYS A 126 -7.62 -13.73 2.52
N LEU A 127 -7.72 -14.76 1.69
CA LEU A 127 -8.65 -14.80 0.55
C LEU A 127 -10.10 -14.75 1.02
N ASN A 128 -10.46 -15.60 1.99
CA ASN A 128 -11.81 -15.68 2.53
C ASN A 128 -12.24 -14.39 3.23
N VAL A 129 -11.31 -13.72 3.90
CA VAL A 129 -11.56 -12.41 4.50
C VAL A 129 -11.63 -11.32 3.42
N ALA A 130 -10.77 -11.38 2.40
CA ALA A 130 -10.71 -10.38 1.34
C ALA A 130 -11.92 -10.42 0.41
N SER A 131 -12.57 -11.56 0.24
CA SER A 131 -13.83 -11.65 -0.53
C SER A 131 -14.96 -10.86 0.13
N LYS A 132 -14.99 -10.80 1.47
CA LYS A 132 -16.00 -10.07 2.27
C LYS A 132 -15.62 -8.62 2.51
N LEU A 133 -14.38 -8.35 2.91
CA LEU A 133 -13.92 -7.04 3.37
C LEU A 133 -13.13 -6.24 2.33
N GLY A 134 -12.69 -6.88 1.25
CA GLY A 134 -11.81 -6.32 0.23
C GLY A 134 -10.32 -6.47 0.55
N SER A 135 -9.50 -6.63 -0.48
CA SER A 135 -8.07 -6.95 -0.33
C SER A 135 -7.24 -5.84 0.34
N ALA A 136 -7.67 -4.57 0.24
CA ALA A 136 -7.01 -3.46 0.91
C ALA A 136 -7.01 -3.58 2.44
N LYS A 137 -8.11 -4.06 3.02
CA LYS A 137 -8.23 -4.22 4.48
C LYS A 137 -7.42 -5.39 5.01
N VAL A 138 -7.16 -6.38 4.17
CA VAL A 138 -6.49 -7.63 4.56
C VAL A 138 -4.97 -7.57 4.35
N ASN A 139 -4.54 -6.89 3.28
CA ASN A 139 -3.13 -6.72 2.95
C ASN A 139 -2.55 -5.40 3.46
N GLY A 140 -3.38 -4.55 4.06
CA GLY A 140 -2.91 -3.35 4.76
C GLY A 140 -2.09 -3.71 6.00
N PRO A 141 -1.14 -2.86 6.42
CA PRO A 141 -0.38 -3.10 7.63
C PRO A 141 -1.31 -3.19 8.86
N PRO A 142 -1.11 -4.17 9.76
CA PRO A 142 -1.99 -4.41 10.91
C PRO A 142 -2.04 -3.21 11.88
N ILE A 143 -1.02 -2.35 11.85
CA ILE A 143 -0.84 -1.19 12.74
C ILE A 143 -1.76 0.00 12.36
N THR A 144 -2.46 -0.05 11.23
CA THR A 144 -3.31 1.08 10.78
C THR A 144 -4.61 1.25 11.57
N LYS A 145 -4.91 0.35 12.51
CA LYS A 145 -6.01 0.49 13.47
C LYS A 145 -5.46 0.45 14.89
N ARG A 146 -5.27 1.63 15.49
CA ARG A 146 -5.01 1.75 16.93
C ARG A 146 -6.35 1.83 17.68
N SER A 147 -6.40 1.31 18.90
CA SER A 147 -7.59 1.39 19.73
C SER A 147 -7.77 2.83 20.24
N VAL A 148 -8.98 3.20 20.67
CA VAL A 148 -9.24 4.56 21.18
C VAL A 148 -8.45 4.79 22.48
N GLU A 149 -8.15 3.73 23.22
CA GLU A 149 -7.30 3.78 24.42
C GLU A 149 -5.87 4.19 24.09
N TRP A 150 -5.37 3.94 22.87
CA TRP A 150 -4.05 4.41 22.45
C TRP A 150 -3.98 5.95 22.30
N LEU A 151 -5.13 6.61 22.16
CA LEU A 151 -5.23 8.08 22.07
C LEU A 151 -5.32 8.77 23.44
N LYS A 152 -5.50 7.99 24.53
CA LYS A 152 -5.56 8.51 25.90
C LYS A 152 -4.19 8.44 26.55
#